data_AF-A0AAU9IDW5-F1
#
_entry.id   AF-A0AAU9IDW5-F1
#
_cell.length_a   1.000
_cell.length_b   1.000
_cell.length_c   1.000
_cell.angle_alpha   90.00
_cell.angle_beta   90.00
_cell.angle_gamma   90.00
#
_symmetry.space_group_name_H-M   'P 1'
#
loop_
_entity.id
_entity.type
_entity.pdbx_description
1 polymer ?
#
loop_
_entity_poly.entity_id
_entity_poly.type
_entity_poly.pdbx_seq_one_letter_code
_entity_poly.pdbx_strand_id
1 'polypeptide(L)'
;MESKDSLQSFDNDPIEDHRKFVEAKNMRKQAEEDAKLLFNRIALLKQEEAKAIRSIEETRKRAREIMEVRARNLENQKKKEELKQAKEEEEKEKASHYRAEKERLKSARSMTREEMLGKLKAEVQQIKQSKQESKSIREKQRQEELNQKSDAANQIKREQKEAERRKKEKELQRKEKARIELQRKIEEENKIRAEKEAEIARMEQEELELIQRLQNSQILQKSVYDQLEQALSGNPDSVAFLTAPSLPETNAIK
;
A
#
# COMPACT_ATOMS: atom_id res chain seq x y z
N MET A 1 -53.48 -43.49 39.66
CA MET A 1 -52.41 -43.70 38.66
C MET A 1 -53.05 -43.87 37.28
N GLU A 2 -53.56 -42.84 36.59
CA GLU A 2 -53.22 -41.41 36.62
C GLU A 2 -51.74 -41.11 36.41
N SER A 3 -51.40 -40.59 35.23
CA SER A 3 -50.55 -39.40 35.06
C SER A 3 -50.70 -38.85 33.64
N LYS A 4 -51.82 -38.13 33.43
CA LYS A 4 -52.06 -37.09 32.41
C LYS A 4 -51.32 -37.24 31.07
N ASP A 5 -52.03 -37.80 30.08
CA ASP A 5 -51.82 -37.42 28.68
C ASP A 5 -51.82 -35.89 28.58
N SER A 6 -50.69 -35.33 28.16
CA SER A 6 -50.51 -33.88 28.06
C SER A 6 -51.03 -33.39 26.72
N LEU A 7 -52.35 -33.48 26.53
CA LEU A 7 -53.09 -32.83 25.47
C LEU A 7 -52.82 -31.32 25.52
N GLN A 8 -51.85 -30.86 24.74
CA GLN A 8 -51.71 -29.46 24.40
C GLN A 8 -52.92 -29.04 23.57
N SER A 9 -53.84 -28.31 24.21
CA SER A 9 -55.02 -27.71 23.58
C SER A 9 -54.58 -26.62 22.60
N PHE A 10 -54.20 -27.02 21.39
CA PHE A 10 -53.78 -26.13 20.30
C PHE A 10 -54.98 -25.44 19.61
N ASP A 11 -55.86 -24.87 20.42
CA ASP A 11 -56.82 -23.84 20.02
C ASP A 11 -56.08 -22.52 19.75
N ASN A 12 -55.18 -22.53 18.76
CA ASN A 12 -54.62 -21.30 18.19
C ASN A 12 -55.77 -20.52 17.55
N ASP A 13 -56.17 -19.44 18.21
CA ASP A 13 -57.20 -18.52 17.74
C ASP A 13 -56.75 -17.88 16.39
N PRO A 14 -57.59 -17.87 15.35
CA PRO A 14 -57.31 -17.16 14.10
C PRO A 14 -56.90 -15.69 14.27
N ILE A 15 -57.32 -15.03 15.36
CA ILE A 15 -56.90 -13.68 15.75
C ILE A 15 -55.41 -13.65 16.13
N GLU A 16 -54.92 -14.69 16.82
CA GLU A 16 -53.52 -14.80 17.23
C GLU A 16 -52.61 -15.06 16.02
N ASP A 17 -53.01 -15.94 15.11
CA ASP A 17 -52.25 -16.20 13.88
C ASP A 17 -52.25 -14.98 12.93
N HIS A 18 -53.33 -14.21 12.87
CA HIS A 18 -53.34 -12.92 12.17
C HIS A 18 -52.40 -11.90 12.83
N ARG A 19 -52.39 -11.83 14.16
CA ARG A 19 -51.47 -10.96 14.92
C ARG A 19 -50.00 -11.33 14.65
N LYS A 20 -49.63 -12.61 14.72
CA LYS A 20 -48.27 -13.10 14.39
C LYS A 20 -47.83 -12.68 12.98
N PHE A 21 -48.74 -12.76 11.99
CA PHE A 21 -48.46 -12.30 10.62
C PHE A 21 -48.24 -10.78 10.53
N VAL A 22 -49.01 -9.97 11.25
CA VAL A 22 -48.81 -8.51 11.32
C VAL A 22 -47.50 -8.15 12.01
N GLU A 23 -47.16 -8.83 13.11
CA GLU A 23 -45.88 -8.65 13.81
C GLU A 23 -44.69 -9.03 12.92
N ALA A 24 -44.72 -10.18 12.22
CA ALA A 24 -43.69 -10.59 11.27
C ALA A 24 -43.50 -9.58 10.12
N LYS A 25 -44.61 -9.07 9.56
CA LYS A 25 -44.58 -8.05 8.50
C LYS A 25 -43.97 -6.72 8.99
N ASN A 26 -44.27 -6.32 10.23
CA ASN A 26 -43.69 -5.12 10.83
C ASN A 26 -42.18 -5.29 11.08
N MET A 27 -41.76 -6.43 11.63
CA MET A 27 -40.33 -6.77 11.80
C MET A 27 -39.57 -6.73 10.47
N ARG A 28 -40.16 -7.28 9.39
CA ARG A 28 -39.55 -7.23 8.06
C ARG A 28 -39.43 -5.80 7.53
N LYS A 29 -40.46 -4.95 7.71
CA LYS A 29 -40.39 -3.53 7.32
C LYS A 29 -39.31 -2.78 8.09
N GLN A 30 -39.14 -3.07 9.38
CA GLN A 30 -38.07 -2.48 10.19
C GLN A 30 -36.68 -2.90 9.66
N ALA A 31 -36.47 -4.19 9.41
CA ALA A 31 -35.23 -4.68 8.78
C ALA A 31 -34.99 -4.04 7.39
N GLU A 32 -36.04 -3.84 6.58
CA GLU A 32 -35.96 -3.10 5.31
C GLU A 32 -35.57 -1.62 5.49
N GLU A 33 -35.79 -1.00 6.67
CA GLU A 33 -35.42 0.39 6.98
C GLU A 33 -34.01 0.47 7.56
N ASP A 34 -33.66 -0.42 8.49
CA ASP A 34 -32.32 -0.55 9.06
C ASP A 34 -31.27 -0.88 7.97
N ALA A 35 -31.60 -1.78 7.03
CA ALA A 35 -30.77 -2.08 5.86
C ALA A 35 -30.47 -0.85 4.99
N LYS A 36 -31.42 0.10 4.86
CA LYS A 36 -31.21 1.35 4.10
C LYS A 36 -30.32 2.33 4.87
N LEU A 37 -30.44 2.38 6.19
CA LEU A 37 -29.57 3.21 7.05
C LEU A 37 -28.12 2.71 7.00
N LEU A 38 -27.90 1.40 7.12
CA LEU A 38 -26.59 0.75 6.94
C LEU A 38 -26.00 1.01 5.55
N PHE A 39 -26.77 0.83 4.48
CA PHE A 39 -26.32 1.15 3.12
C PHE A 39 -25.86 2.61 2.98
N ASN A 40 -26.63 3.57 3.51
CA ASN A 40 -26.27 4.99 3.47
C ASN A 40 -24.99 5.28 4.28
N ARG A 41 -24.80 4.62 5.43
CA ARG A 41 -23.61 4.76 6.28
C ARG A 41 -22.37 4.17 5.63
N ILE A 42 -22.48 2.98 5.02
CA ILE A 42 -21.44 2.35 4.20
C ILE A 42 -21.05 3.24 3.01
N ALA A 43 -22.02 3.85 2.34
CA ALA A 43 -21.77 4.77 1.23
C ALA A 43 -21.02 6.04 1.68
N LEU A 44 -21.37 6.61 2.84
CA LEU A 44 -20.66 7.74 3.44
C LEU A 44 -19.23 7.37 3.83
N LEU A 45 -19.03 6.25 4.54
CA LEU A 45 -17.71 5.75 4.95
C LEU A 45 -16.78 5.52 3.75
N LYS A 46 -17.28 4.92 2.66
CA LYS A 46 -16.53 4.77 1.40
C LYS A 46 -16.16 6.12 0.78
N GLN A 47 -17.02 7.13 0.89
CA GLN A 47 -16.71 8.48 0.41
C GLN A 47 -15.64 9.17 1.29
N GLU A 48 -15.64 8.92 2.60
CA GLU A 48 -14.64 9.44 3.54
C GLU A 48 -13.28 8.75 3.39
N GLU A 49 -13.26 7.42 3.25
CA GLU A 49 -12.06 6.63 2.92
C GLU A 49 -11.42 7.16 1.62
N ALA A 50 -12.20 7.34 0.55
CA ALA A 50 -11.72 7.88 -0.72
C ALA A 50 -11.21 9.33 -0.64
N LYS A 51 -11.76 10.17 0.26
CA LYS A 51 -11.24 11.53 0.53
C LYS A 51 -9.93 11.48 1.32
N ALA A 52 -9.85 10.63 2.34
CA ALA A 52 -8.66 10.47 3.18
C ALA A 52 -7.47 9.97 2.35
N ILE A 53 -7.67 8.94 1.51
CA ILE A 53 -6.63 8.40 0.62
C ILE A 53 -6.07 9.49 -0.31
N ARG A 54 -6.92 10.29 -0.97
CA ARG A 54 -6.47 11.40 -1.83
C ARG A 54 -5.68 12.45 -1.04
N SER A 55 -6.14 12.82 0.15
CA SER A 55 -5.42 13.78 1.00
C SER A 55 -4.05 13.25 1.45
N ILE A 56 -3.95 11.95 1.75
CA ILE A 56 -2.69 11.25 2.06
C ILE A 56 -1.74 11.28 0.84
N GLU A 57 -2.26 11.00 -0.36
CA GLU A 57 -1.48 11.01 -1.61
C GLU A 57 -0.95 12.41 -1.97
N GLU A 58 -1.80 13.44 -1.90
CA GLU A 58 -1.42 14.83 -2.13
C GLU A 58 -0.37 15.31 -1.11
N THR A 59 -0.56 14.99 0.16
CA THR A 59 0.39 15.36 1.23
C THR A 59 1.73 14.65 1.06
N ARG A 60 1.74 13.34 0.73
CA ARG A 60 2.94 12.56 0.37
C ARG A 60 3.63 13.11 -0.89
N LYS A 61 2.87 13.52 -1.91
CA LYS A 61 3.42 14.13 -3.13
C LYS A 61 4.14 15.44 -2.80
N ARG A 62 3.49 16.33 -2.03
CA ARG A 62 4.06 17.61 -1.62
C ARG A 62 5.29 17.47 -0.72
N ALA A 63 5.30 16.50 0.21
CA ALA A 63 6.47 16.19 1.03
C ALA A 63 7.68 15.75 0.18
N ARG A 64 7.46 14.88 -0.82
CA ARG A 64 8.50 14.46 -1.79
C ARG A 64 9.02 15.63 -2.62
N GLU A 65 8.14 16.46 -3.19
CA GLU A 65 8.53 17.66 -3.97
C GLU A 65 9.43 18.61 -3.16
N ILE A 66 9.15 18.82 -1.88
CA ILE A 66 9.98 19.65 -1.00
C ILE A 66 11.36 19.00 -0.76
N MET A 67 11.39 17.69 -0.52
CA MET A 67 12.65 16.94 -0.30
C MET A 67 13.51 16.87 -1.58
N GLU A 68 12.90 16.71 -2.76
CA GLU A 68 13.60 16.74 -4.06
C GLU A 68 14.22 18.11 -4.34
N VAL A 69 13.46 19.21 -4.11
CA VAL A 69 13.98 20.58 -4.23
C VAL A 69 15.13 20.82 -3.24
N ARG A 70 15.05 20.31 -2.01
CA ARG A 70 16.14 20.39 -1.02
C ARG A 70 17.37 19.60 -1.44
N ALA A 71 17.21 18.36 -1.88
CA ALA A 71 18.31 17.52 -2.35
C ALA A 71 19.04 18.19 -3.52
N ARG A 72 18.31 18.72 -4.50
CA ARG A 72 18.86 19.47 -5.64
C ARG A 72 19.56 20.77 -5.20
N ASN A 73 19.01 21.50 -4.23
CA ASN A 73 19.64 22.71 -3.70
C ASN A 73 20.94 22.39 -2.94
N LEU A 74 20.97 21.32 -2.14
CA LEU A 74 22.16 20.84 -1.44
C LEU A 74 23.23 20.35 -2.43
N GLU A 75 22.84 19.64 -3.49
CA GLU A 75 23.74 19.21 -4.56
C GLU A 75 24.33 20.41 -5.32
N ASN A 76 23.50 21.40 -5.66
CA ASN A 76 23.95 22.65 -6.29
C ASN A 76 24.90 23.44 -5.37
N GLN A 77 24.65 23.45 -4.05
CA GLN A 77 25.55 24.07 -3.07
C GLN A 77 26.89 23.34 -3.01
N LYS A 78 26.90 22.01 -2.87
CA LYS A 78 28.13 21.20 -2.87
C LYS A 78 28.96 21.42 -4.15
N LYS A 79 28.33 21.34 -5.33
CA LYS A 79 29.00 21.65 -6.61
C LYS A 79 29.57 23.07 -6.66
N LYS A 80 28.91 24.05 -6.07
CA LYS A 80 29.41 25.44 -5.99
C LYS A 80 30.58 25.59 -5.01
N GLU A 81 30.60 24.81 -3.93
CA GLU A 81 31.69 24.76 -2.96
C GLU A 81 32.90 24.01 -3.52
N GLU A 82 32.71 22.86 -4.18
CA GLU A 82 33.71 22.11 -4.94
C GLU A 82 34.36 22.99 -6.03
N LEU A 83 33.55 23.68 -6.85
CA LEU A 83 34.04 24.61 -7.87
C LEU A 83 34.74 25.85 -7.30
N LYS A 84 34.48 26.21 -6.03
CA LYS A 84 35.23 27.26 -5.33
C LYS A 84 36.57 26.72 -4.84
N GLN A 85 36.58 25.55 -4.20
CA GLN A 85 37.78 24.90 -3.69
C GLN A 85 38.77 24.62 -4.83
N ALA A 86 38.32 24.01 -5.93
CA ALA A 86 39.16 23.73 -7.10
C ALA A 86 39.78 24.99 -7.72
N LYS A 87 39.08 26.13 -7.72
CA LYS A 87 39.64 27.42 -8.15
C LYS A 87 40.65 28.00 -7.16
N GLU A 88 40.38 27.89 -5.86
CA GLU A 88 41.30 28.33 -4.82
C GLU A 88 42.59 27.47 -4.82
N GLU A 89 42.48 26.19 -5.16
CA GLU A 89 43.60 25.28 -5.41
C GLU A 89 44.35 25.64 -6.71
N GLU A 90 43.67 25.87 -7.83
CA GLU A 90 44.29 26.31 -9.08
C GLU A 90 45.03 27.66 -8.93
N GLU A 91 44.49 28.60 -8.14
CA GLU A 91 45.16 29.86 -7.80
C GLU A 91 46.36 29.65 -6.86
N LYS A 92 46.27 28.74 -5.87
CA LYS A 92 47.42 28.35 -5.03
C LYS A 92 48.51 27.65 -5.84
N GLU A 93 48.17 26.77 -6.77
CA GLU A 93 49.10 26.11 -7.67
C GLU A 93 49.79 27.12 -8.58
N LYS A 94 49.05 28.02 -9.25
CA LYS A 94 49.61 29.13 -10.03
C LYS A 94 50.53 30.01 -9.19
N ALA A 95 50.11 30.40 -7.99
CA ALA A 95 50.94 31.19 -7.08
C ALA A 95 52.19 30.43 -6.61
N SER A 96 52.10 29.12 -6.38
CA SER A 96 53.24 28.27 -6.04
C SER A 96 54.20 28.12 -7.23
N HIS A 97 53.68 27.97 -8.46
CA HIS A 97 54.47 27.90 -9.68
C HIS A 97 55.17 29.24 -9.97
N TYR A 98 54.50 30.39 -9.81
CA TYR A 98 55.14 31.69 -9.93
C TYR A 98 56.21 31.94 -8.85
N ARG A 99 56.00 31.46 -7.61
CA ARG A 99 57.02 31.48 -6.55
C ARG A 99 58.20 30.55 -6.89
N ALA A 100 57.91 29.34 -7.33
CA ALA A 100 58.89 28.32 -7.68
C ALA A 100 59.70 28.74 -8.91
N GLU A 101 59.10 29.31 -9.95
CA GLU A 101 59.82 29.83 -11.12
C GLU A 101 60.60 31.12 -10.77
N LYS A 102 60.09 31.98 -9.90
CA LYS A 102 60.87 33.11 -9.36
C LYS A 102 62.08 32.64 -8.57
N GLU A 103 61.91 31.63 -7.72
CA GLU A 103 63.01 30.98 -7.00
C GLU A 103 63.90 30.14 -7.91
N ARG A 104 63.40 29.59 -9.02
CA ARG A 104 64.19 28.90 -10.04
C ARG A 104 65.00 29.88 -10.87
N LEU A 105 64.47 31.06 -11.20
CA LEU A 105 65.22 32.13 -11.87
C LEU A 105 66.26 32.76 -10.92
N LYS A 106 65.92 32.93 -9.64
CA LYS A 106 66.88 33.33 -8.58
C LYS A 106 67.94 32.26 -8.35
N SER A 107 67.56 30.99 -8.30
CA SER A 107 68.47 29.85 -8.16
C SER A 107 69.23 29.55 -9.44
N ALA A 108 68.74 29.91 -10.63
CA ALA A 108 69.48 29.83 -11.90
C ALA A 108 70.45 31.02 -12.05
N ARG A 109 70.16 32.17 -11.44
CA ARG A 109 71.16 33.25 -11.24
C ARG A 109 72.19 32.88 -10.18
N SER A 110 71.78 32.19 -9.11
CA SER A 110 72.70 31.63 -8.12
C SER A 110 73.53 30.50 -8.71
N MET A 111 72.92 29.60 -9.49
CA MET A 111 73.59 28.48 -10.16
C MET A 111 74.44 28.95 -11.33
N THR A 112 74.07 29.91 -12.17
CA THR A 112 75.05 30.45 -13.15
C THR A 112 76.25 31.10 -12.45
N ARG A 113 76.07 31.64 -11.25
CA ARG A 113 77.15 32.10 -10.35
C ARG A 113 77.88 30.96 -9.60
N GLU A 114 77.23 29.84 -9.34
CA GLU A 114 77.74 28.71 -8.53
C GLU A 114 78.22 27.52 -9.38
N GLU A 115 77.85 27.49 -10.66
CA GLU A 115 78.32 26.66 -11.77
C GLU A 115 79.54 27.32 -12.42
N MET A 116 79.61 28.66 -12.41
CA MET A 116 80.89 29.40 -12.45
C MET A 116 81.84 28.94 -11.32
N LEU A 117 81.31 28.55 -10.15
CA LEU A 117 82.06 27.97 -9.02
C LEU A 117 81.99 26.42 -8.97
N GLY A 118 81.40 25.76 -9.97
CA GLY A 118 80.82 24.41 -9.84
C GLY A 118 81.08 23.47 -11.01
N LYS A 119 81.34 24.02 -12.21
CA LYS A 119 82.24 23.42 -13.21
C LYS A 119 83.66 23.22 -12.66
N LEU A 120 83.92 23.75 -11.46
CA LEU A 120 85.07 23.51 -10.60
C LEU A 120 84.98 22.18 -9.79
N LYS A 121 83.87 21.41 -9.82
CA LYS A 121 83.63 20.35 -8.80
C LYS A 121 83.13 18.94 -9.21
N ALA A 122 82.23 18.73 -10.19
CA ALA A 122 81.74 17.39 -10.59
C ALA A 122 80.83 17.46 -11.84
N GLU A 123 80.79 16.57 -12.84
CA GLU A 123 81.55 15.36 -13.27
C GLU A 123 81.21 13.95 -12.70
N VAL A 124 80.66 13.79 -11.49
CA VAL A 124 80.84 12.51 -10.77
C VAL A 124 79.80 11.39 -11.00
N GLN A 125 78.49 11.64 -11.06
CA GLN A 125 77.47 10.57 -10.93
C GLN A 125 76.21 10.71 -11.79
N GLN A 126 75.69 9.58 -12.29
CA GLN A 126 74.57 9.49 -13.24
C GLN A 126 73.82 8.15 -13.08
N ILE A 127 72.60 8.05 -13.63
CA ILE A 127 71.82 6.80 -13.91
C ILE A 127 71.46 5.99 -12.63
N LYS A 128 70.20 5.92 -12.21
CA LYS A 128 69.21 5.06 -12.89
C LYS A 128 67.75 5.47 -12.60
N GLN A 129 66.98 5.66 -13.66
CA GLN A 129 65.51 5.72 -13.61
C GLN A 129 64.96 4.29 -13.33
N SER A 130 63.79 4.08 -12.70
CA SER A 130 62.43 4.51 -13.08
C SER A 130 62.03 3.94 -14.47
N LYS A 131 60.80 3.48 -14.72
CA LYS A 131 59.56 3.35 -13.92
C LYS A 131 58.61 2.38 -14.69
N GLN A 132 57.30 2.59 -14.50
CA GLN A 132 56.24 2.44 -15.49
C GLN A 132 55.66 1.02 -15.66
N GLU A 133 54.48 0.67 -15.11
CA GLU A 133 53.11 1.26 -15.13
C GLU A 133 52.27 0.76 -16.32
N SER A 134 50.94 0.75 -16.11
CA SER A 134 49.90 0.90 -17.16
C SER A 134 49.73 -0.29 -18.13
N LYS A 135 48.54 -0.55 -18.70
CA LYS A 135 47.15 -0.11 -18.48
C LYS A 135 46.27 -1.36 -18.79
N SER A 136 45.09 -1.58 -18.21
CA SER A 136 43.84 -0.80 -18.34
C SER A 136 43.36 -0.71 -19.81
N ILE A 137 42.06 -0.83 -20.13
CA ILE A 137 40.85 -1.13 -19.33
C ILE A 137 39.67 -1.43 -20.30
N ARG A 138 38.45 -1.65 -19.76
CA ARG A 138 37.14 -1.64 -20.46
C ARG A 138 36.82 -2.84 -21.39
N GLU A 139 35.56 -3.17 -21.73
CA GLU A 139 34.20 -2.97 -21.16
C GLU A 139 33.15 -3.52 -22.15
N LYS A 140 31.86 -3.52 -21.75
CA LYS A 140 30.61 -3.79 -22.49
C LYS A 140 30.12 -5.23 -22.40
N GLN A 141 28.82 -5.51 -22.31
CA GLN A 141 27.59 -4.71 -22.06
C GLN A 141 26.59 -5.67 -21.36
N ARG A 142 25.68 -5.27 -20.46
CA ARG A 142 24.30 -4.79 -20.74
C ARG A 142 23.56 -5.56 -21.87
N GLN A 143 22.30 -5.99 -21.74
CA GLN A 143 21.26 -5.81 -20.70
C GLN A 143 20.02 -6.71 -21.06
N GLU A 144 19.09 -6.96 -20.11
CA GLU A 144 17.70 -7.46 -20.28
C GLU A 144 17.53 -8.93 -20.83
N GLU A 145 16.76 -9.85 -20.20
CA GLU A 145 15.28 -9.99 -20.02
C GLU A 145 14.56 -10.70 -21.21
N LEU A 146 13.44 -11.45 -21.09
CA LEU A 146 12.41 -11.59 -20.03
C LEU A 146 11.65 -12.96 -20.12
N ASN A 147 10.91 -13.31 -19.04
CA ASN A 147 9.89 -14.37 -18.80
C ASN A 147 9.37 -15.36 -19.88
N GLN A 148 8.99 -16.57 -19.41
CA GLN A 148 7.99 -17.47 -20.03
C GLN A 148 6.94 -17.98 -19.01
N LYS A 149 5.96 -18.82 -19.43
CA LYS A 149 4.56 -18.75 -18.94
C LYS A 149 3.75 -20.06 -19.15
N SER A 150 2.74 -20.34 -18.29
CA SER A 150 1.44 -21.02 -18.62
C SER A 150 1.48 -22.51 -19.07
N ASP A 151 0.40 -23.33 -19.11
CA ASP A 151 -0.74 -23.65 -18.20
C ASP A 151 -1.39 -24.97 -18.67
N ALA A 152 -2.06 -25.75 -17.80
CA ALA A 152 -3.05 -26.80 -18.14
C ALA A 152 -3.89 -27.17 -16.88
N ALA A 153 -5.21 -27.41 -16.84
CA ALA A 153 -6.23 -27.92 -17.79
C ALA A 153 -6.18 -29.46 -17.98
N ASN A 154 -7.29 -30.25 -17.93
CA ASN A 154 -8.71 -29.97 -17.64
C ASN A 154 -9.52 -31.28 -17.42
N GLN A 155 -10.87 -31.21 -17.43
CA GLN A 155 -11.82 -32.26 -17.93
C GLN A 155 -12.30 -33.39 -16.96
N ILE A 156 -13.37 -34.16 -17.27
CA ILE A 156 -14.84 -33.84 -17.18
C ILE A 156 -15.72 -35.12 -17.37
N LYS A 157 -16.89 -35.21 -16.68
CA LYS A 157 -17.99 -36.22 -16.84
C LYS A 157 -17.63 -37.70 -16.49
N ARG A 158 -18.54 -38.69 -16.32
CA ARG A 158 -19.93 -38.97 -16.80
C ARG A 158 -20.81 -39.70 -15.74
N GLU A 159 -22.11 -40.05 -15.91
CA GLU A 159 -23.34 -39.48 -16.54
C GLU A 159 -24.48 -40.56 -16.49
N GLN A 160 -25.71 -40.27 -15.99
CA GLN A 160 -26.97 -41.12 -16.05
C GLN A 160 -27.04 -42.43 -15.18
N LYS A 161 -28.18 -43.09 -14.84
CA LYS A 161 -29.65 -43.04 -15.12
C LYS A 161 -30.42 -43.80 -13.98
N GLU A 162 -31.74 -44.03 -13.85
CA GLU A 162 -33.01 -43.74 -14.58
C GLU A 162 -34.17 -43.46 -13.55
N ALA A 163 -35.27 -44.26 -13.46
CA ALA A 163 -36.46 -44.00 -12.62
C ALA A 163 -37.38 -45.22 -12.29
N GLU A 164 -37.88 -45.29 -11.04
CA GLU A 164 -39.20 -45.78 -10.56
C GLU A 164 -39.36 -45.26 -9.10
N ARG A 165 -40.54 -45.07 -8.48
CA ARG A 165 -41.89 -45.62 -8.73
C ARG A 165 -42.97 -44.58 -8.33
N ARG A 166 -44.10 -44.49 -9.06
CA ARG A 166 -45.24 -43.58 -8.76
C ARG A 166 -46.28 -44.21 -7.80
N LYS A 167 -47.11 -43.34 -7.17
CA LYS A 167 -48.26 -43.63 -6.27
C LYS A 167 -47.84 -44.12 -4.86
N LYS A 168 -48.44 -43.67 -3.75
CA LYS A 168 -49.75 -43.03 -3.52
C LYS A 168 -49.64 -41.90 -2.47
N GLU A 169 -50.31 -40.76 -2.69
CA GLU A 169 -50.88 -39.88 -1.64
C GLU A 169 -51.54 -38.65 -2.31
N LYS A 170 -52.85 -38.44 -2.13
CA LYS A 170 -53.52 -37.24 -2.70
C LYS A 170 -54.86 -36.80 -2.08
N GLU A 171 -55.44 -37.51 -1.11
CA GLU A 171 -56.81 -37.25 -0.64
C GLU A 171 -56.94 -36.38 0.64
N LEU A 172 -55.95 -36.37 1.54
CA LEU A 172 -55.95 -35.48 2.72
C LEU A 172 -55.86 -33.97 2.37
N GLN A 173 -55.50 -33.64 1.13
CA GLN A 173 -54.99 -32.33 0.73
C GLN A 173 -56.03 -31.21 0.52
N ARG A 174 -57.03 -31.02 1.40
CA ARG A 174 -58.01 -29.90 1.26
C ARG A 174 -58.33 -29.05 2.49
N LYS A 175 -58.42 -29.59 3.71
CA LYS A 175 -58.53 -28.72 4.92
C LYS A 175 -57.17 -28.28 5.43
N GLU A 176 -56.16 -29.13 5.33
CA GLU A 176 -54.78 -28.78 5.67
C GLU A 176 -54.24 -27.65 4.77
N LYS A 177 -54.60 -27.61 3.48
CA LYS A 177 -54.04 -26.63 2.52
C LYS A 177 -54.20 -25.17 2.94
N ALA A 178 -55.29 -24.76 3.59
CA ALA A 178 -55.45 -23.37 4.03
C ALA A 178 -54.54 -23.04 5.23
N ARG A 179 -54.38 -23.97 6.19
CA ARG A 179 -53.49 -23.79 7.34
C ARG A 179 -52.02 -23.92 6.93
N ILE A 180 -51.70 -24.85 6.03
CA ILE A 180 -50.40 -24.96 5.36
C ILE A 180 -50.11 -23.72 4.53
N GLU A 181 -51.07 -23.10 3.83
CA GLU A 181 -50.80 -21.85 3.11
C GLU A 181 -50.51 -20.67 4.04
N LEU A 182 -51.19 -20.56 5.18
CA LEU A 182 -50.89 -19.51 6.17
C LEU A 182 -49.55 -19.78 6.87
N GLN A 183 -49.32 -21.02 7.31
CA GLN A 183 -48.05 -21.46 7.90
C GLN A 183 -46.89 -21.28 6.92
N ARG A 184 -47.06 -21.68 5.65
CA ARG A 184 -46.06 -21.46 4.59
C ARG A 184 -45.83 -19.97 4.35
N LYS A 185 -46.87 -19.12 4.36
CA LYS A 185 -46.68 -17.65 4.25
C LYS A 185 -45.91 -17.09 5.44
N ILE A 186 -46.12 -17.62 6.65
CA ILE A 186 -45.35 -17.26 7.84
C ILE A 186 -43.90 -17.76 7.74
N GLU A 187 -43.67 -18.99 7.25
CA GLU A 187 -42.34 -19.55 6.99
C GLU A 187 -41.61 -18.83 5.84
N GLU A 188 -42.33 -18.38 4.83
CA GLU A 188 -41.82 -17.67 3.65
C GLU A 188 -41.47 -16.21 4.00
N GLU A 189 -42.30 -15.51 4.79
CA GLU A 189 -41.95 -14.21 5.38
C GLU A 189 -40.83 -14.34 6.43
N ASN A 190 -40.80 -15.40 7.25
CA ASN A 190 -39.69 -15.67 8.19
C ASN A 190 -38.38 -16.01 7.45
N LYS A 191 -38.45 -16.70 6.30
CA LYS A 191 -37.29 -16.97 5.45
C LYS A 191 -36.78 -15.70 4.76
N ILE A 192 -37.68 -14.86 4.23
CA ILE A 192 -37.31 -13.54 3.69
C ILE A 192 -36.71 -12.66 4.80
N ARG A 193 -37.27 -12.70 6.02
CA ARG A 193 -36.70 -12.02 7.20
C ARG A 193 -35.31 -12.55 7.52
N ALA A 194 -35.10 -13.86 7.62
CA ALA A 194 -33.79 -14.45 7.91
C ALA A 194 -32.75 -14.15 6.80
N GLU A 195 -33.16 -14.13 5.54
CA GLU A 195 -32.32 -13.69 4.41
C GLU A 195 -31.96 -12.20 4.54
N LYS A 196 -32.87 -11.34 5.01
CA LYS A 196 -32.61 -9.92 5.27
C LYS A 196 -31.75 -9.69 6.52
N GLU A 197 -31.94 -10.46 7.59
CA GLU A 197 -31.09 -10.42 8.79
C GLU A 197 -29.66 -10.88 8.47
N ALA A 198 -29.50 -11.89 7.62
CA ALA A 198 -28.18 -12.30 7.11
C ALA A 198 -27.54 -11.26 6.17
N GLU A 199 -28.32 -10.58 5.34
CA GLU A 199 -27.84 -9.47 4.51
C GLU A 199 -27.42 -8.25 5.35
N ILE A 200 -28.18 -7.93 6.41
CA ILE A 200 -27.85 -6.90 7.40
C ILE A 200 -26.56 -7.26 8.13
N ALA A 201 -26.43 -8.47 8.69
CA ALA A 201 -25.21 -8.90 9.39
C ALA A 201 -23.96 -8.81 8.50
N ARG A 202 -24.08 -9.12 7.20
CA ARG A 202 -22.98 -8.94 6.24
C ARG A 202 -22.66 -7.45 5.98
N MET A 203 -23.67 -6.59 5.92
CA MET A 203 -23.46 -5.13 5.81
C MET A 203 -22.85 -4.54 7.10
N GLU A 204 -23.26 -5.02 8.28
CA GLU A 204 -22.65 -4.63 9.56
C GLU A 204 -21.17 -5.00 9.62
N GLN A 205 -20.79 -6.20 9.14
CA GLN A 205 -19.39 -6.57 9.00
C GLN A 205 -18.64 -5.66 8.01
N GLU A 206 -19.23 -5.37 6.83
CA GLU A 206 -18.64 -4.44 5.86
C GLU A 206 -18.46 -3.03 6.46
N GLU A 207 -19.42 -2.56 7.26
CA GLU A 207 -19.35 -1.27 7.97
C GLU A 207 -18.21 -1.25 9.00
N LEU A 208 -18.07 -2.30 9.81
CA LEU A 208 -16.98 -2.45 10.79
C LEU A 208 -15.61 -2.49 10.11
N GLU A 209 -15.47 -3.22 9.00
CA GLU A 209 -14.23 -3.26 8.21
C GLU A 209 -13.89 -1.89 7.59
N LEU A 210 -14.90 -1.13 7.14
CA LEU A 210 -14.73 0.25 6.66
C LEU A 210 -14.33 1.21 7.78
N ILE A 211 -14.93 1.11 8.96
CA ILE A 211 -14.56 1.91 10.14
C ILE A 211 -13.10 1.62 10.52
N GLN A 212 -12.69 0.34 10.55
CA GLN A 212 -11.32 -0.02 10.87
C GLN A 212 -10.32 0.49 9.82
N ARG A 213 -10.64 0.40 8.52
CA ARG A 213 -9.81 0.96 7.44
C ARG A 213 -9.75 2.49 7.46
N LEU A 214 -10.85 3.17 7.80
CA LEU A 214 -10.88 4.61 7.97
C LEU A 214 -10.04 5.06 9.17
N GLN A 215 -10.11 4.36 10.31
CA GLN A 215 -9.26 4.61 11.48
C GLN A 215 -7.77 4.42 11.16
N ASN A 216 -7.42 3.33 10.46
CA ASN A 216 -6.05 3.08 10.00
C ASN A 216 -5.58 4.18 9.02
N SER A 217 -6.48 4.68 8.17
CA SER A 217 -6.20 5.80 7.26
C SER A 217 -5.99 7.11 8.00
N GLN A 218 -6.73 7.41 9.07
CA GLN A 218 -6.50 8.59 9.92
C GLN A 218 -5.14 8.54 10.64
N ILE A 219 -4.75 7.37 11.14
CA ILE A 219 -3.41 7.16 11.74
C ILE A 219 -2.32 7.39 10.68
N LEU A 220 -2.50 6.86 9.47
CA LEU A 220 -1.59 7.06 8.35
C LEU A 220 -1.53 8.53 7.91
N GLN A 221 -2.66 9.23 7.86
CA GLN A 221 -2.75 10.65 7.54
C GLN A 221 -1.99 11.50 8.54
N LYS A 222 -2.10 11.21 9.85
CA LYS A 222 -1.29 11.86 10.88
C LYS A 222 0.21 11.66 10.62
N SER A 223 0.66 10.41 10.47
CA SER A 223 2.08 10.11 10.18
C SER A 223 2.59 10.81 8.91
N VAL A 224 1.73 11.02 7.92
CA VAL A 224 2.05 11.73 6.67
C VAL A 224 2.09 13.25 6.85
N TYR A 225 1.28 13.83 7.75
CA TYR A 225 1.46 15.23 8.17
C TYR A 225 2.74 15.40 9.00
N ASP A 226 3.04 14.49 9.93
CA ASP A 226 4.29 14.51 10.70
C ASP A 226 5.52 14.45 9.76
N GLN A 227 5.45 13.66 8.67
CA GLN A 227 6.46 13.62 7.61
C GLN A 227 6.54 14.93 6.80
N LEU A 228 5.41 15.58 6.48
CA LEU A 228 5.40 16.88 5.82
C LEU A 228 5.98 17.97 6.73
N GLU A 229 5.73 17.92 8.03
CA GLU A 229 6.31 18.85 9.01
C GLU A 229 7.83 18.66 9.15
N GLN A 230 8.34 17.43 9.10
CA GLN A 230 9.79 17.17 8.99
C GLN A 230 10.37 17.72 7.68
N ALA A 231 9.70 17.44 6.56
CA ALA A 231 10.07 17.96 5.23
C ALA A 231 10.00 19.50 5.15
N LEU A 232 9.21 20.17 6.00
CA LEU A 232 9.17 21.64 6.13
C LEU A 232 10.22 22.18 7.12
N SER A 233 10.41 21.54 8.27
CA SER A 233 11.23 22.08 9.38
C SER A 233 12.74 22.05 9.14
N GLY A 234 13.27 21.09 8.36
CA GLY A 234 14.67 21.16 7.90
C GLY A 234 15.47 19.86 7.99
N ASN A 235 15.01 18.87 8.77
CA ASN A 235 15.84 17.75 9.19
C ASN A 235 16.00 16.68 8.08
N PRO A 236 17.21 16.38 7.59
CA PRO A 236 17.41 15.48 6.44
C PRO A 236 17.40 13.98 6.79
N ASP A 237 17.48 13.59 8.07
CA ASP A 237 17.83 12.22 8.47
C ASP A 237 16.69 11.18 8.31
N SER A 238 15.46 11.59 8.00
CA SER A 238 14.28 10.69 7.98
C SER A 238 14.02 9.95 6.66
N VAL A 239 14.98 9.96 5.71
CA VAL A 239 14.85 9.36 4.37
C VAL A 239 14.42 7.87 4.41
N ALA A 240 14.82 7.14 5.45
CA ALA A 240 14.62 5.69 5.56
C ALA A 240 13.14 5.24 5.64
N PHE A 241 12.19 6.10 5.98
CA PHE A 241 10.78 5.70 6.15
C PHE A 241 9.92 5.87 4.88
N LEU A 242 10.45 6.52 3.83
CA LEU A 242 9.72 6.80 2.58
C LEU A 242 9.38 5.56 1.73
N THR A 243 9.88 4.39 2.12
CA THR A 243 9.68 3.09 1.46
C THR A 243 8.93 2.07 2.32
N ALA A 244 8.51 2.44 3.54
CA ALA A 244 7.64 1.61 4.37
C ALA A 244 6.26 1.44 3.69
N PRO A 245 5.61 0.26 3.84
CA PRO A 245 4.68 -0.22 2.82
C PRO A 245 3.34 0.51 2.80
N SER A 246 2.60 0.32 1.70
CA SER A 246 1.15 0.40 1.73
C SER A 246 0.61 -0.43 2.90
N LEU A 247 -0.51 0.01 3.51
CA LEU A 247 -1.24 -0.85 4.46
C LEU A 247 -1.45 -2.22 3.78
N PRO A 248 -1.25 -3.34 4.50
CA PRO A 248 -1.40 -4.66 3.91
C PRO A 248 -2.81 -4.75 3.32
N GLU A 249 -2.90 -5.15 2.05
CA GLU A 249 -4.19 -5.45 1.44
C GLU A 249 -4.84 -6.54 2.28
N THR A 250 -5.85 -6.17 3.07
CA THR A 250 -6.62 -7.10 3.89
C THR A 250 -7.38 -7.99 2.94
N ASN A 251 -6.78 -9.15 2.62
CA ASN A 251 -7.22 -10.05 1.57
C ASN A 251 -8.74 -10.19 1.56
N ALA A 252 -9.36 -9.82 0.44
CA ALA A 252 -10.78 -10.02 0.24
C ALA A 252 -11.06 -11.53 0.35
N ILE A 253 -11.66 -11.95 1.46
CA ILE A 253 -12.04 -13.33 1.72
C ILE A 253 -13.12 -13.70 0.69
N LYS A 254 -12.81 -14.68 -0.15
CA LYS A 254 -13.70 -15.22 -1.18
C LYS A 254 -14.53 -16.39 -0.65
#